data_AF-A0A067BMB0-F1
#
_entry.id   AF-A0A067BMB0-F1
#
_cell.length_a   1.000
_cell.length_b   1.000
_cell.length_c   1.000
_cell.angle_alpha   90.00
_cell.angle_beta   90.00
_cell.angle_gamma   90.00
#
_symmetry.space_group_name_H-M   'P 1'
#
loop_
_entity.id
_entity.type
_entity.pdbx_description
1 polymer ?
#
loop_
_entity_poly.entity_id
_entity_poly.type
_entity_poly.pdbx_seq_one_letter_code
_entity_poly.pdbx_strand_id
1 'polypeptide(L)'
;MQSRLLEFSEHAISNYVVQNFISHVPNAAYADIVLDEMKDALWTLLSMHRPGVIWRLAECCVRFKLHFERFFNSLTAAVAKQESKKPAAVQKDVVPALIALELSNSQNAKLSLNVAGARIVETLLQFPASITAPLVKSILGLNALQLVALSKDSVGSRCLVEPIWNSENDEAKIELFNKFKGQFGTLAMDRNGAFSVIKCFNTMSLEYKTMIAEELSFMDAKLVGNHFASMVLTNCNVHEFKTNEEKWRSTYERKRKVKELFSDLVDETSSTKKDKKQKKDKKAAKKVVSETTEPKAKKAKKAKKAN
;
A
#
# COMPACT_ATOMS: atom_id res chain seq x y z
N MET A 1 -0.36 -22.68 -21.82
CA MET A 1 -1.47 -21.98 -21.12
C MET A 1 -1.94 -20.73 -21.86
N GLN A 2 -1.08 -20.10 -22.66
CA GLN A 2 -1.44 -18.92 -23.47
C GLN A 2 -2.71 -19.15 -24.30
N SER A 3 -3.57 -18.14 -24.35
CA SER A 3 -4.90 -18.12 -24.99
C SER A 3 -5.99 -18.97 -24.33
N ARG A 4 -5.71 -19.61 -23.19
CA ARG A 4 -6.67 -20.41 -22.41
C ARG A 4 -6.61 -20.09 -20.91
N LEU A 5 -5.97 -18.98 -20.51
CA LEU A 5 -5.80 -18.63 -19.10
C LEU A 5 -7.13 -18.41 -18.40
N LEU A 6 -8.10 -17.76 -19.07
CA LEU A 6 -9.43 -17.56 -18.51
C LEU A 6 -10.13 -18.91 -18.26
N GLU A 7 -10.19 -19.78 -19.27
CA GLU A 7 -10.79 -21.11 -19.18
C GLU A 7 -10.23 -21.90 -17.98
N PHE A 8 -8.89 -21.93 -17.82
CA PHE A 8 -8.27 -22.61 -16.68
C PHE A 8 -8.51 -21.91 -15.34
N SER A 9 -8.70 -20.60 -15.34
CA SER A 9 -8.99 -19.80 -14.13
C SER A 9 -10.41 -20.02 -13.60
N GLU A 10 -11.36 -20.33 -14.48
CA GLU A 10 -12.76 -20.59 -14.12
C GLU A 10 -12.91 -21.94 -13.41
N HIS A 11 -12.14 -22.94 -13.85
CA HIS A 11 -12.23 -24.30 -13.37
C HIS A 11 -11.74 -24.47 -11.92
N ALA A 12 -12.44 -25.33 -11.16
CA ALA A 12 -12.33 -25.44 -9.70
C ALA A 12 -10.94 -25.85 -9.18
N ILE A 13 -10.15 -26.55 -9.99
CA ILE A 13 -8.83 -27.05 -9.61
C ILE A 13 -7.71 -26.29 -10.34
N SER A 14 -7.84 -26.10 -11.65
CA SER A 14 -6.75 -25.51 -12.46
C SER A 14 -6.52 -24.03 -12.16
N ASN A 15 -7.47 -23.33 -11.52
CA ASN A 15 -7.26 -21.95 -11.11
C ASN A 15 -6.05 -21.78 -10.17
N TYR A 16 -5.74 -22.78 -9.33
CA TYR A 16 -4.55 -22.76 -8.46
C TYR A 16 -3.26 -22.89 -9.27
N VAL A 17 -3.30 -23.67 -10.37
CA VAL A 17 -2.18 -23.77 -11.32
C VAL A 17 -1.98 -22.43 -12.03
N VAL A 18 -3.06 -21.75 -12.40
CA VAL A 18 -2.98 -20.40 -13.01
C VAL A 18 -2.42 -19.39 -12.01
N GLN A 19 -2.85 -19.41 -10.75
CA GLN A 19 -2.28 -18.56 -9.69
C GLN A 19 -0.76 -18.77 -9.59
N ASN A 20 -0.33 -20.03 -9.50
CA ASN A 20 1.09 -20.36 -9.42
C ASN A 20 1.85 -19.92 -10.69
N PHE A 21 1.27 -20.11 -11.87
CA PHE A 21 1.83 -19.66 -13.14
C PHE A 21 2.04 -18.13 -13.15
N ILE A 22 1.03 -17.34 -12.79
CA ILE A 22 1.11 -15.87 -12.73
C ILE A 22 2.20 -15.44 -11.73
N SER A 23 2.26 -16.07 -10.56
CA SER A 23 3.29 -15.81 -9.55
C SER A 23 4.72 -16.07 -10.04
N HIS A 24 4.93 -16.87 -11.08
CA HIS A 24 6.25 -17.22 -11.61
C HIS A 24 6.53 -16.67 -13.02
N VAL A 25 5.71 -15.74 -13.52
CA VAL A 25 5.99 -15.03 -14.77
C VAL A 25 7.40 -14.40 -14.70
N PRO A 26 8.29 -14.67 -15.67
CA PRO A 26 9.73 -14.39 -15.50
C PRO A 26 10.13 -12.94 -15.80
N ASN A 27 9.39 -12.24 -16.67
CA ASN A 27 9.74 -10.89 -17.09
C ASN A 27 8.52 -10.08 -17.52
N ALA A 28 8.74 -8.77 -17.73
CA ALA A 28 7.70 -7.81 -18.05
C ALA A 28 6.98 -8.11 -19.38
N ALA A 29 7.66 -8.67 -20.39
CA ALA A 29 7.04 -8.99 -21.68
C ALA A 29 5.98 -10.09 -21.54
N TYR A 30 6.30 -11.16 -20.80
CA TYR A 30 5.31 -12.20 -20.51
C TYR A 30 4.22 -11.73 -19.56
N ALA A 31 4.55 -10.84 -18.61
CA ALA A 31 3.56 -10.24 -17.73
C ALA A 31 2.54 -9.41 -18.51
N ASP A 32 2.99 -8.63 -19.49
CA ASP A 32 2.14 -7.85 -20.37
C ASP A 32 1.16 -8.74 -21.15
N ILE A 33 1.66 -9.84 -21.72
CA ILE A 33 0.82 -10.83 -22.42
C ILE A 33 -0.24 -11.43 -21.49
N VAL A 34 0.15 -11.83 -20.27
CA VAL A 34 -0.78 -12.41 -19.28
C VAL A 34 -1.83 -11.39 -18.84
N LEU A 35 -1.42 -10.15 -18.58
CA LEU A 35 -2.32 -9.09 -18.15
C LEU A 35 -3.28 -8.65 -19.27
N ASP A 36 -2.81 -8.61 -20.53
CA ASP A 36 -3.71 -8.34 -21.65
C ASP A 36 -4.65 -9.51 -21.91
N GLU A 37 -4.21 -10.77 -21.86
CA GLU A 37 -5.14 -11.92 -22.00
C GLU A 37 -6.27 -11.90 -20.95
N MET A 38 -5.97 -11.43 -19.74
CA MET A 38 -6.91 -11.43 -18.60
C MET A 38 -7.66 -10.11 -18.39
N LYS A 39 -7.53 -9.12 -19.29
CA LYS A 39 -8.02 -7.73 -19.06
C LYS A 39 -9.53 -7.61 -18.76
N ASP A 40 -10.33 -8.48 -19.38
CA ASP A 40 -11.78 -8.49 -19.33
C ASP A 40 -12.32 -9.60 -18.40
N ALA A 41 -11.42 -10.35 -17.75
CA ALA A 41 -11.75 -11.51 -16.95
C ALA A 41 -12.21 -11.17 -15.52
N LEU A 42 -11.91 -9.97 -15.01
CA LEU A 42 -12.06 -9.66 -13.57
C LEU A 42 -13.49 -9.81 -13.07
N TRP A 43 -14.48 -9.42 -13.88
CA TRP A 43 -15.90 -9.63 -13.60
C TRP A 43 -16.24 -11.12 -13.44
N THR A 44 -15.81 -11.94 -14.39
CA THR A 44 -16.07 -13.38 -14.40
C THR A 44 -15.40 -14.05 -13.20
N LEU A 45 -14.14 -13.73 -12.94
CA LEU A 45 -13.39 -14.28 -11.81
C LEU A 45 -14.02 -13.91 -10.47
N LEU A 46 -14.50 -12.67 -10.32
CA LEU A 46 -15.17 -12.23 -9.10
C LEU A 46 -16.50 -12.98 -8.90
N SER A 47 -17.30 -13.07 -9.96
CA SER A 47 -18.61 -13.76 -9.96
C SER A 47 -18.49 -15.26 -9.70
N MET A 48 -17.38 -15.89 -10.11
CA MET A 48 -17.10 -17.32 -9.88
C MET A 48 -16.34 -17.59 -8.57
N HIS A 49 -16.20 -16.58 -7.70
CA HIS A 49 -15.46 -16.71 -6.45
C HIS A 49 -14.01 -17.20 -6.64
N ARG A 50 -13.29 -16.62 -7.61
CA ARG A 50 -11.86 -16.87 -7.89
C ARG A 50 -10.95 -15.68 -7.51
N PRO A 51 -11.04 -15.13 -6.28
CA PRO A 51 -10.27 -13.95 -5.90
C PRO A 51 -8.76 -14.21 -5.87
N GLY A 52 -8.31 -15.45 -5.69
CA GLY A 52 -6.88 -15.79 -5.73
C GLY A 52 -6.22 -15.47 -7.07
N VAL A 53 -6.92 -15.69 -8.19
CA VAL A 53 -6.40 -15.35 -9.52
C VAL A 53 -6.29 -13.83 -9.67
N ILE A 54 -7.33 -13.09 -9.24
CA ILE A 54 -7.33 -11.62 -9.24
C ILE A 54 -6.16 -11.08 -8.41
N TRP A 55 -5.92 -11.65 -7.24
CA TRP A 55 -4.79 -11.28 -6.38
C TRP A 55 -3.46 -11.46 -7.09
N ARG A 56 -3.22 -12.62 -7.73
CA ARG A 56 -1.95 -12.85 -8.45
C ARG A 56 -1.78 -11.94 -9.67
N LEU A 57 -2.86 -11.58 -10.35
CA LEU A 57 -2.80 -10.56 -11.41
C LEU A 57 -2.41 -9.19 -10.84
N ALA A 58 -2.99 -8.77 -9.71
CA ALA A 58 -2.62 -7.53 -9.04
C ALA A 58 -1.15 -7.52 -8.60
N GLU A 59 -0.65 -8.63 -8.04
CA GLU A 59 0.78 -8.77 -7.69
C GLU A 59 1.68 -8.70 -8.93
N CYS A 60 1.23 -9.27 -10.05
CA CYS A 60 1.93 -9.18 -11.32
C CYS A 60 2.05 -7.71 -11.79
N CYS A 61 0.96 -6.93 -11.67
CA CYS A 61 0.98 -5.48 -11.90
C CYS A 61 2.03 -4.77 -11.03
N VAL A 62 2.07 -5.04 -9.71
CA VAL A 62 3.05 -4.45 -8.79
C VAL A 62 4.48 -4.83 -9.19
N ARG A 63 4.73 -6.12 -9.40
CA ARG A 63 6.08 -6.65 -9.66
C ARG A 63 6.71 -6.06 -10.91
N PHE A 64 5.93 -5.90 -11.98
CA PHE A 64 6.43 -5.41 -13.27
C PHE A 64 6.08 -3.94 -13.55
N LYS A 65 5.31 -3.30 -12.67
CA LYS A 65 4.84 -1.91 -12.80
C LYS A 65 4.04 -1.67 -14.08
N LEU A 66 3.10 -2.57 -14.36
CA LEU A 66 2.28 -2.56 -15.58
C LEU A 66 0.78 -2.46 -15.27
N HIS A 67 0.04 -1.81 -16.17
CA HIS A 67 -1.43 -1.80 -16.22
C HIS A 67 -2.17 -1.32 -14.96
N PHE A 68 -1.54 -0.55 -14.06
CA PHE A 68 -2.15 -0.14 -12.79
C PHE A 68 -3.56 0.45 -12.93
N GLU A 69 -3.70 1.49 -13.75
CA GLU A 69 -4.97 2.22 -13.91
C GLU A 69 -6.04 1.34 -14.57
N ARG A 70 -5.66 0.64 -15.64
CA ARG A 70 -6.55 -0.28 -16.36
C ARG A 70 -7.06 -1.40 -15.45
N PHE A 71 -6.16 -2.04 -14.71
CA PHE A 71 -6.50 -3.12 -13.78
C PHE A 71 -7.41 -2.62 -12.66
N PHE A 72 -7.06 -1.48 -12.06
CA PHE A 72 -7.85 -0.85 -10.99
C PHE A 72 -9.26 -0.49 -11.45
N ASN A 73 -9.39 0.15 -12.61
CA ASN A 73 -10.69 0.54 -13.17
C ASN A 73 -11.53 -0.68 -13.55
N SER A 74 -10.92 -1.73 -14.13
CA SER A 74 -11.62 -2.97 -14.46
C SER A 74 -12.13 -3.69 -13.20
N LEU A 75 -11.32 -3.76 -12.13
CA LEU A 75 -11.73 -4.39 -10.88
C LEU A 75 -12.81 -3.60 -10.14
N THR A 76 -12.68 -2.28 -10.05
CA THR A 76 -13.69 -1.42 -9.41
C THR A 76 -15.03 -1.49 -10.17
N ALA A 77 -15.00 -1.48 -11.50
CA ALA A 77 -16.19 -1.69 -12.33
C ALA A 77 -16.81 -3.08 -12.12
N ALA A 78 -16.00 -4.13 -12.01
CA ALA A 78 -16.47 -5.48 -11.71
C ALA A 78 -17.17 -5.56 -10.35
N VAL A 79 -16.59 -4.94 -9.31
CA VAL A 79 -17.21 -4.89 -7.97
C VAL A 79 -18.51 -4.07 -8.01
N ALA A 80 -18.52 -2.89 -8.63
CA ALA A 80 -19.71 -2.06 -8.76
C ALA A 80 -20.85 -2.82 -9.47
N LYS A 81 -20.54 -3.57 -10.53
CA LYS A 81 -21.51 -4.43 -11.25
C LYS A 81 -22.02 -5.59 -10.38
N GLN A 82 -21.23 -6.07 -9.43
CA GLN A 82 -21.67 -7.12 -8.51
C GLN A 82 -22.65 -6.56 -7.48
N GLU A 83 -22.31 -5.39 -6.93
CA GLU A 83 -23.12 -4.72 -5.93
C GLU A 83 -24.40 -4.13 -6.52
N SER A 84 -24.42 -3.70 -7.78
CA SER A 84 -25.62 -3.19 -8.45
C SER A 84 -26.74 -4.23 -8.59
N LYS A 85 -26.42 -5.53 -8.45
CA LYS A 85 -27.41 -6.62 -8.41
C LYS A 85 -28.12 -6.74 -7.06
N LYS A 86 -27.63 -6.07 -6.03
CA LYS A 86 -28.19 -6.07 -4.67
C LYS A 86 -29.08 -4.85 -4.44
N PRO A 87 -30.05 -4.91 -3.52
CA PRO A 87 -30.82 -3.75 -3.11
C PRO A 87 -29.93 -2.61 -2.61
N ALA A 88 -30.26 -1.36 -2.95
CA ALA A 88 -29.46 -0.18 -2.62
C ALA A 88 -29.08 -0.08 -1.13
N ALA A 89 -29.98 -0.49 -0.23
CA ALA A 89 -29.77 -0.46 1.22
C ALA A 89 -28.63 -1.37 1.73
N VAL A 90 -28.21 -2.37 0.94
CA VAL A 90 -27.15 -3.32 1.32
C VAL A 90 -25.96 -3.29 0.36
N GLN A 91 -25.95 -2.36 -0.61
CA GLN A 91 -24.83 -2.19 -1.51
C GLN A 91 -23.60 -1.75 -0.73
N LYS A 92 -22.49 -2.45 -0.99
CA LYS A 92 -21.20 -2.16 -0.36
C LYS A 92 -20.33 -1.38 -1.33
N ASP A 93 -19.51 -0.50 -0.79
CA ASP A 93 -18.40 0.09 -1.55
C ASP A 93 -17.30 -0.97 -1.82
N VAL A 94 -16.31 -0.63 -2.65
CA VAL A 94 -15.30 -1.55 -3.18
C VAL A 94 -14.59 -2.38 -2.11
N VAL A 95 -14.09 -1.78 -1.04
CA VAL A 95 -13.34 -2.51 0.01
C VAL A 95 -14.27 -3.39 0.84
N PRO A 96 -15.38 -2.89 1.42
CA PRO A 96 -16.31 -3.74 2.16
C PRO A 96 -16.90 -4.90 1.32
N ALA A 97 -17.07 -4.72 0.01
CA ALA A 97 -17.49 -5.76 -0.92
C ALA A 97 -16.42 -6.85 -1.11
N LEU A 98 -15.17 -6.46 -1.37
CA LEU A 98 -14.06 -7.40 -1.58
C LEU A 98 -13.75 -8.22 -0.33
N ILE A 99 -13.71 -7.58 0.83
CA ILE A 99 -13.36 -8.26 2.09
C ILE A 99 -14.56 -8.99 2.70
N ALA A 100 -15.77 -8.80 2.19
CA ALA A 100 -17.00 -9.41 2.72
C ALA A 100 -17.10 -9.30 4.26
N LEU A 101 -16.89 -8.10 4.79
CA LEU A 101 -16.77 -7.90 6.25
C LEU A 101 -18.07 -8.26 6.96
N GLU A 102 -17.96 -9.07 8.01
CA GLU A 102 -19.05 -9.44 8.91
C GLU A 102 -18.59 -9.33 10.37
N LEU A 103 -19.43 -8.71 11.20
CA LEU A 103 -19.25 -8.66 12.65
C LEU A 103 -20.29 -9.58 13.28
N SER A 104 -19.86 -10.56 14.06
CA SER A 104 -20.81 -11.42 14.77
C SER A 104 -21.52 -10.64 15.88
N ASN A 105 -22.83 -10.80 16.01
CA ASN A 105 -23.65 -10.16 17.06
C ASN A 105 -23.52 -10.84 18.45
N SER A 106 -22.63 -11.83 18.62
CA SER A 106 -22.41 -12.50 19.89
C SER A 106 -21.53 -11.67 20.84
N GLN A 107 -21.67 -11.92 22.15
CA GLN A 107 -20.91 -11.24 23.23
C GLN A 107 -19.38 -11.26 23.03
N ASN A 108 -18.85 -12.19 22.23
CA ASN A 108 -17.45 -12.26 21.80
C ASN A 108 -17.29 -11.86 20.33
N ALA A 109 -17.72 -10.64 19.95
CA ALA A 109 -17.78 -10.16 18.57
C ALA A 109 -16.52 -10.53 17.76
N LYS A 110 -16.59 -11.62 16.99
CA LYS A 110 -15.51 -12.10 16.14
C LYS A 110 -15.71 -11.51 14.75
N LEU A 111 -14.66 -10.89 14.24
CA LEU A 111 -14.60 -10.41 12.88
C LEU A 111 -14.46 -11.60 11.92
N SER A 112 -15.24 -11.63 10.86
CA SER A 112 -15.04 -12.50 9.71
C SER A 112 -14.78 -11.63 8.47
N LEU A 113 -13.78 -12.02 7.68
CA LEU A 113 -13.42 -11.35 6.43
C LEU A 113 -12.81 -12.33 5.42
N ASN A 114 -12.98 -12.02 4.14
CA ASN A 114 -12.37 -12.73 3.03
C ASN A 114 -10.89 -12.37 2.92
N VAL A 115 -10.02 -13.33 3.25
CA VAL A 115 -8.56 -13.14 3.26
C VAL A 115 -8.03 -12.79 1.87
N ALA A 116 -8.52 -13.45 0.81
CA ALA A 116 -8.09 -13.13 -0.55
C ALA A 116 -8.51 -11.72 -0.96
N GLY A 117 -9.73 -11.30 -0.57
CA GLY A 117 -10.20 -9.93 -0.73
C GLY A 117 -9.30 -8.91 -0.04
N ALA A 118 -8.92 -9.17 1.21
CA ALA A 118 -8.00 -8.29 1.95
C ALA A 118 -6.61 -8.22 1.30
N ARG A 119 -6.08 -9.35 0.81
CA ARG A 119 -4.81 -9.39 0.07
C ARG A 119 -4.86 -8.66 -1.27
N ILE A 120 -6.00 -8.72 -1.98
CA ILE A 120 -6.22 -7.89 -3.17
C ILE A 120 -6.11 -6.41 -2.79
N VAL A 121 -6.83 -5.97 -1.75
CA VAL A 121 -6.80 -4.56 -1.31
C VAL A 121 -5.38 -4.14 -0.90
N GLU A 122 -4.69 -4.93 -0.08
CA GLU A 122 -3.29 -4.69 0.31
C GLU A 122 -2.36 -4.54 -0.90
N THR A 123 -2.54 -5.38 -1.92
CA THR A 123 -1.74 -5.34 -3.14
C THR A 123 -2.06 -4.10 -3.98
N LEU A 124 -3.35 -3.76 -4.11
CA LEU A 124 -3.77 -2.56 -4.84
C LEU A 124 -3.27 -1.28 -4.18
N LEU A 125 -3.21 -1.21 -2.84
CA LEU A 125 -2.68 -0.04 -2.12
C LEU A 125 -1.19 0.25 -2.44
N GLN A 126 -0.47 -0.68 -3.07
CA GLN A 126 0.89 -0.46 -3.57
C GLN A 126 0.93 0.20 -4.96
N PHE A 127 -0.20 0.38 -5.62
CA PHE A 127 -0.29 1.14 -6.87
C PHE A 127 -0.08 2.64 -6.57
N PRO A 128 0.23 3.47 -7.60
CA PRO A 128 0.35 4.92 -7.42
C PRO A 128 -0.83 5.53 -6.65
N ALA A 129 -0.53 6.42 -5.70
CA ALA A 129 -1.53 7.03 -4.82
C ALA A 129 -2.66 7.75 -5.57
N SER A 130 -2.38 8.31 -6.75
CA SER A 130 -3.38 8.93 -7.63
C SER A 130 -4.47 7.97 -8.08
N ILE A 131 -4.18 6.67 -8.15
CA ILE A 131 -5.11 5.62 -8.56
C ILE A 131 -5.84 5.06 -7.33
N THR A 132 -5.15 4.92 -6.20
CA THR A 132 -5.65 4.18 -5.02
C THR A 132 -6.43 5.02 -4.02
N ALA A 133 -6.51 6.34 -4.21
CA ALA A 133 -7.29 7.23 -3.34
C ALA A 133 -8.73 6.73 -3.06
N PRO A 134 -9.48 6.17 -4.04
CA PRO A 134 -10.80 5.59 -3.77
C PRO A 134 -10.79 4.40 -2.80
N LEU A 135 -9.73 3.57 -2.78
CA LEU A 135 -9.62 2.46 -1.82
C LEU A 135 -9.39 2.96 -0.40
N VAL A 136 -8.53 3.97 -0.23
CA VAL A 136 -8.28 4.58 1.07
C VAL A 136 -9.58 5.16 1.62
N LYS A 137 -10.32 5.91 0.79
CA LYS A 137 -11.65 6.42 1.14
C LYS A 137 -12.63 5.30 1.50
N SER A 138 -12.62 4.19 0.76
CA SER A 138 -13.46 3.03 1.03
C SER A 138 -13.15 2.38 2.39
N ILE A 139 -11.87 2.27 2.76
CA ILE A 139 -11.45 1.77 4.09
C ILE A 139 -11.93 2.73 5.18
N LEU A 140 -11.67 4.04 5.03
CA LEU A 140 -12.04 5.06 6.03
C LEU A 140 -13.57 5.26 6.15
N GLY A 141 -14.32 4.89 5.12
CA GLY A 141 -15.78 4.84 5.11
C GLY A 141 -16.38 3.78 6.04
N LEU A 142 -15.59 2.79 6.49
CA LEU A 142 -15.99 1.88 7.55
C LEU A 142 -16.23 2.65 8.87
N ASN A 143 -17.16 2.15 9.68
CA ASN A 143 -17.44 2.78 10.97
C ASN A 143 -16.33 2.47 12.00
N ALA A 144 -16.30 3.25 13.10
CA ALA A 144 -15.26 3.12 14.13
C ALA A 144 -15.18 1.70 14.71
N LEU A 145 -16.32 1.04 14.96
CA LEU A 145 -16.35 -0.32 15.49
C LEU A 145 -15.72 -1.32 14.53
N GLN A 146 -16.01 -1.21 13.23
CA GLN A 146 -15.42 -2.06 12.18
C GLN A 146 -13.92 -1.86 12.07
N LEU A 147 -13.43 -0.61 12.10
CA LEU A 147 -11.99 -0.31 12.00
C LEU A 147 -11.21 -0.76 13.24
N VAL A 148 -11.82 -0.65 14.44
CA VAL A 148 -11.25 -1.20 15.67
C VAL A 148 -11.18 -2.73 15.59
N ALA A 149 -12.26 -3.39 15.14
CA ALA A 149 -12.25 -4.84 14.96
C ALA A 149 -11.20 -5.30 13.94
N LEU A 150 -11.07 -4.60 12.81
CA LEU A 150 -10.03 -4.85 11.81
C LEU A 150 -8.64 -4.69 12.40
N SER A 151 -8.40 -3.69 13.23
CA SER A 151 -7.11 -3.46 13.89
C SER A 151 -6.73 -4.58 14.86
N LYS A 152 -7.70 -5.31 15.38
CA LYS A 152 -7.49 -6.47 16.26
C LYS A 152 -7.39 -7.79 15.50
N ASP A 153 -7.80 -7.81 14.23
CA ASP A 153 -7.67 -8.99 13.39
C ASP A 153 -6.27 -9.10 12.75
N SER A 154 -5.77 -10.33 12.61
CA SER A 154 -4.43 -10.59 12.06
C SER A 154 -4.29 -10.20 10.58
N VAL A 155 -5.35 -10.35 9.79
CA VAL A 155 -5.36 -10.01 8.36
C VAL A 155 -5.81 -8.58 8.17
N GLY A 156 -6.89 -8.16 8.83
CA GLY A 156 -7.42 -6.81 8.78
C GLY A 156 -6.39 -5.74 9.18
N SER A 157 -5.66 -5.97 10.27
CA SER A 157 -4.65 -5.02 10.75
C SER A 157 -3.53 -4.85 9.74
N ARG A 158 -3.03 -5.95 9.18
CA ARG A 158 -1.91 -5.97 8.23
C ARG A 158 -2.29 -5.47 6.84
N CYS A 159 -3.44 -5.88 6.33
CA CYS A 159 -3.83 -5.66 4.93
C CYS A 159 -4.59 -4.35 4.72
N LEU A 160 -5.30 -3.83 5.74
CA LEU A 160 -6.18 -2.66 5.58
C LEU A 160 -5.77 -1.47 6.45
N VAL A 161 -5.42 -1.71 7.71
CA VAL A 161 -5.14 -0.62 8.68
C VAL A 161 -3.68 -0.16 8.61
N GLU A 162 -2.74 -1.09 8.68
CA GLU A 162 -1.30 -0.82 8.62
C GLU A 162 -0.86 -0.04 7.37
N PRO A 163 -1.39 -0.31 6.16
CA PRO A 163 -1.03 0.46 4.97
C PRO A 163 -1.38 1.95 5.08
N ILE A 164 -2.46 2.33 5.78
CA ILE A 164 -2.81 3.74 6.00
C ILE A 164 -1.76 4.39 6.89
N TRP A 165 -1.37 3.74 7.99
CA TRP A 165 -0.31 4.24 8.87
C TRP A 165 1.04 4.38 8.18
N ASN A 166 1.38 3.45 7.30
CA ASN A 166 2.64 3.46 6.55
C ASN A 166 2.60 4.38 5.31
N SER A 167 1.46 4.98 4.97
CA SER A 167 1.34 5.85 3.79
C SER A 167 1.94 7.23 4.02
N GLU A 168 2.16 7.99 2.96
CA GLU A 168 2.51 9.42 3.04
C GLU A 168 1.27 10.33 3.04
N ASN A 169 0.06 9.76 3.17
CA ASN A 169 -1.20 10.52 3.18
C ASN A 169 -1.58 10.88 4.61
N ASP A 170 -1.20 12.08 5.05
CA ASP A 170 -1.44 12.53 6.42
C ASP A 170 -2.92 12.78 6.70
N GLU A 171 -3.71 13.21 5.72
CA GLU A 171 -5.16 13.37 5.86
C GLU A 171 -5.84 12.03 6.20
N ALA A 172 -5.44 10.95 5.51
CA ALA A 172 -5.96 9.60 5.76
C ALA A 172 -5.56 9.08 7.15
N LYS A 173 -4.32 9.36 7.59
CA LYS A 173 -3.88 9.02 8.96
C LYS A 173 -4.69 9.77 10.01
N ILE A 174 -4.96 11.05 9.80
CA ILE A 174 -5.77 11.88 10.71
C ILE A 174 -7.21 11.36 10.77
N GLU A 175 -7.80 11.02 9.63
CA GLU A 175 -9.15 10.44 9.60
C GLU A 175 -9.20 9.11 10.34
N LEU A 176 -8.24 8.21 10.11
CA LEU A 176 -8.14 6.94 10.83
C LEU A 176 -7.92 7.14 12.34
N PHE A 177 -7.08 8.11 12.72
CA PHE A 177 -6.86 8.49 14.12
C PHE A 177 -8.19 8.88 14.78
N ASN A 178 -8.98 9.72 14.11
CA ASN A 178 -10.27 10.18 14.63
C ASN A 178 -11.26 9.01 14.83
N LYS A 179 -11.16 7.93 14.03
CA LYS A 179 -11.95 6.70 14.22
C LYS A 179 -11.50 5.88 15.44
N PHE A 180 -10.26 6.03 15.89
CA PHE A 180 -9.67 5.32 17.04
C PHE A 180 -9.66 6.11 18.33
N LYS A 181 -9.92 7.42 18.29
CA LYS A 181 -10.03 8.25 19.49
C LYS A 181 -11.04 7.65 20.48
N GLY A 182 -10.64 7.50 21.74
CA GLY A 182 -11.41 6.83 22.79
C GLY A 182 -11.30 5.30 22.79
N GLN A 183 -10.51 4.69 21.90
CA GLN A 183 -10.32 3.25 21.76
C GLN A 183 -8.85 2.82 21.86
N PHE A 184 -7.91 3.72 22.09
CA PHE A 184 -6.48 3.40 22.16
C PHE A 184 -6.17 2.44 23.31
N GLY A 185 -6.81 2.57 24.47
CA GLY A 185 -6.64 1.59 25.55
C GLY A 185 -7.22 0.21 25.20
N THR A 186 -8.38 0.17 24.54
CA THR A 186 -8.99 -1.07 24.04
C THR A 186 -8.13 -1.77 22.99
N LEU A 187 -7.45 -1.01 22.14
CA LEU A 187 -6.51 -1.52 21.15
C LEU A 187 -5.19 -1.95 21.78
N ALA A 188 -4.68 -1.21 22.77
CA ALA A 188 -3.41 -1.50 23.44
C ALA A 188 -3.41 -2.86 24.17
N MET A 189 -4.57 -3.30 24.67
CA MET A 189 -4.71 -4.60 25.33
C MET A 189 -4.78 -5.80 24.37
N ASP A 190 -4.94 -5.55 23.07
CA ASP A 190 -5.03 -6.58 22.04
C ASP A 190 -3.67 -6.81 21.35
N ARG A 191 -3.39 -8.07 20.98
CA ARG A 191 -2.13 -8.46 20.33
C ARG A 191 -1.86 -7.69 19.05
N ASN A 192 -2.84 -7.57 18.15
CA ASN A 192 -2.68 -6.88 16.87
C ASN A 192 -2.95 -5.38 17.02
N GLY A 193 -3.94 -5.04 17.84
CA GLY A 193 -4.30 -3.66 18.14
C GLY A 193 -3.14 -2.84 18.69
N ALA A 194 -2.33 -3.41 19.59
CA ALA A 194 -1.16 -2.76 20.17
C ALA A 194 -0.16 -2.27 19.11
N PHE A 195 0.08 -3.05 18.06
CA PHE A 195 0.95 -2.64 16.96
C PHE A 195 0.35 -1.49 16.14
N SER A 196 -0.98 -1.47 15.98
CA SER A 196 -1.68 -0.34 15.33
C SER A 196 -1.54 0.94 16.16
N VAL A 197 -1.66 0.88 17.49
CA VAL A 197 -1.43 2.03 18.39
C VAL A 197 0.01 2.53 18.28
N ILE A 198 0.99 1.62 18.35
CA ILE A 198 2.42 1.97 18.24
C ILE A 198 2.72 2.65 16.90
N LYS A 199 2.20 2.10 15.79
CA LYS A 199 2.37 2.69 14.46
C LYS A 199 1.76 4.08 14.39
N CYS A 200 0.49 4.22 14.78
CA CYS A 200 -0.20 5.51 14.86
C CYS A 200 0.63 6.53 15.66
N PHE A 201 1.06 6.17 16.88
CA PHE A 201 1.87 7.03 17.72
C PHE A 201 3.20 7.43 17.05
N ASN A 202 3.86 6.49 16.37
CA ASN A 202 5.17 6.75 15.77
C ASN A 202 5.09 7.64 14.52
N THR A 203 4.01 7.57 13.74
CA THR A 203 3.86 8.27 12.45
C THR A 203 3.19 9.63 12.55
N MET A 204 2.44 9.91 13.62
CA MET A 204 1.68 11.15 13.76
C MET A 204 2.51 12.31 14.34
N SER A 205 2.00 13.54 14.25
CA SER A 205 2.63 14.73 14.84
C SER A 205 2.58 14.72 16.38
N LEU A 206 3.33 15.63 17.01
CA LEU A 206 3.39 15.76 18.48
C LEU A 206 2.00 16.00 19.11
N GLU A 207 1.13 16.73 18.43
CA GLU A 207 -0.24 17.00 18.86
C GLU A 207 -1.01 15.68 19.08
N TYR A 208 -1.06 14.82 18.06
CA TYR A 208 -1.74 13.53 18.14
C TYR A 208 -1.05 12.55 19.11
N LYS A 209 0.28 12.55 19.17
CA LYS A 209 1.02 11.76 20.17
C LYS A 209 0.58 12.13 21.59
N THR A 210 0.39 13.43 21.84
CA THR A 210 -0.08 13.92 23.14
C THR A 210 -1.46 13.36 23.46
N MET A 211 -2.40 13.44 22.51
CA MET A 211 -3.76 12.91 22.71
C MET A 211 -3.77 11.40 23.02
N ILE A 212 -2.90 10.62 22.34
CA ILE A 212 -2.76 9.18 22.62
C ILE A 212 -2.21 8.95 24.02
N ALA A 213 -1.14 9.68 24.39
CA ALA A 213 -0.51 9.54 25.71
C ALA A 213 -1.47 9.92 26.84
N GLU A 214 -2.25 10.98 26.64
CA GLU A 214 -3.30 11.42 27.56
C GLU A 214 -4.37 10.34 27.75
N GLU A 215 -4.95 9.81 26.66
CA GLU A 215 -5.95 8.74 26.74
C GLU A 215 -5.42 7.49 27.46
N LEU A 216 -4.21 7.04 27.11
CA LEU A 216 -3.57 5.89 27.75
C LEU A 216 -3.29 6.16 29.25
N SER A 217 -2.95 7.40 29.60
CA SER A 217 -2.67 7.78 30.99
C SER A 217 -3.90 7.66 31.90
N PHE A 218 -5.10 7.97 31.37
CA PHE A 218 -6.36 7.81 32.08
C PHE A 218 -6.79 6.35 32.23
N MET A 219 -6.35 5.48 31.32
CA MET A 219 -6.67 4.04 31.34
C MET A 219 -5.63 3.20 32.07
N ASP A 220 -4.54 3.80 32.57
CA ASP A 220 -3.37 3.12 33.11
C ASP A 220 -3.72 1.99 34.08
N ALA A 221 -4.60 2.22 35.07
CA ALA A 221 -5.02 1.20 36.04
C ALA A 221 -5.68 -0.04 35.40
N LYS A 222 -6.36 0.10 34.25
CA LYS A 222 -6.95 -1.02 33.49
C LYS A 222 -5.94 -1.71 32.57
N LEU A 223 -4.84 -1.03 32.23
CA LEU A 223 -3.80 -1.50 31.33
C LEU A 223 -2.69 -2.26 32.07
N VAL A 224 -2.49 -1.96 33.37
CA VAL A 224 -1.53 -2.67 34.24
C VAL A 224 -1.81 -4.18 34.21
N GLY A 225 -0.75 -4.96 34.03
CA GLY A 225 -0.82 -6.43 34.01
C GLY A 225 -1.08 -7.05 32.63
N ASN A 226 -1.46 -6.27 31.61
CA ASN A 226 -1.54 -6.76 30.23
C ASN A 226 -0.18 -6.59 29.52
N HIS A 227 0.36 -7.67 28.96
CA HIS A 227 1.66 -7.67 28.27
C HIS A 227 1.72 -6.69 27.08
N PHE A 228 0.71 -6.70 26.22
CA PHE A 228 0.65 -5.81 25.06
C PHE A 228 0.44 -4.35 25.46
N ALA A 229 -0.38 -4.10 26.47
CA ALA A 229 -0.58 -2.76 26.98
C ALA A 229 0.71 -2.20 27.59
N SER A 230 1.46 -3.00 28.35
CA SER A 230 2.77 -2.62 28.88
C SER A 230 3.75 -2.23 27.76
N MET A 231 3.77 -2.99 26.66
CA MET A 231 4.56 -2.65 25.47
C MET A 231 4.17 -1.29 24.89
N VAL A 232 2.86 -1.00 24.76
CA VAL A 232 2.37 0.29 24.26
C VAL A 232 2.70 1.44 25.22
N LEU A 233 2.44 1.28 26.52
CA LEU A 233 2.73 2.28 27.54
C LEU A 233 4.22 2.66 27.57
N THR A 234 5.09 1.65 27.42
CA THR A 234 6.54 1.84 27.31
C THR A 234 6.91 2.57 26.03
N ASN A 235 6.37 2.15 24.87
CA ASN A 235 6.66 2.79 23.58
C ASN A 235 6.23 4.26 23.55
N CYS A 236 5.07 4.58 24.11
CA CYS A 236 4.53 5.93 24.19
C CYS A 236 5.16 6.75 25.34
N ASN A 237 5.96 6.12 26.21
CA ASN A 237 6.54 6.71 27.41
C ASN A 237 5.50 7.41 28.31
N VAL A 238 4.38 6.71 28.58
CA VAL A 238 3.23 7.28 29.30
C VAL A 238 3.57 7.64 30.75
N HIS A 239 4.52 6.93 31.36
CA HIS A 239 5.00 7.28 32.70
C HIS A 239 5.62 8.69 32.74
N GLU A 240 6.58 8.98 31.83
CA GLU A 240 7.18 10.33 31.75
C GLU A 240 6.11 11.38 31.39
N PHE A 241 5.16 11.05 30.52
CA PHE A 241 4.04 11.95 30.20
C PHE A 241 3.27 12.36 31.46
N LYS A 242 2.95 11.39 32.35
CA LYS A 242 2.26 11.65 33.62
C LYS A 242 3.10 12.45 34.61
N THR A 243 4.39 12.14 34.74
CA THR A 243 5.24 12.75 35.78
C THR A 243 5.83 14.09 35.37
N ASN A 244 6.12 14.27 34.08
CA ASN A 244 6.76 15.45 33.53
C ASN A 244 6.43 15.60 32.04
N GLU A 245 5.23 16.13 31.76
CA GLU A 245 4.74 16.33 30.41
C GLU A 245 5.65 17.23 29.56
N GLU A 246 6.25 18.27 30.15
CA GLU A 246 7.16 19.18 29.46
C GLU A 246 8.42 18.45 28.94
N LYS A 247 9.03 17.62 29.79
CA LYS A 247 10.17 16.77 29.41
C LYS A 247 9.78 15.73 28.36
N TRP A 248 8.58 15.16 28.46
CA TRP A 248 8.06 14.25 27.44
C TRP A 248 7.90 14.95 26.09
N ARG A 249 7.26 16.13 26.04
CA ARG A 249 7.04 16.92 24.82
C ARG A 249 8.36 17.33 24.17
N SER A 250 9.30 17.86 24.97
CA SER A 250 10.62 18.29 24.48
C SER A 250 11.42 17.12 23.89
N THR A 251 11.25 15.89 24.40
CA THR A 251 11.89 14.69 23.86
C THR A 251 11.43 14.40 22.43
N TYR A 252 10.13 14.48 22.15
CA TYR A 252 9.59 14.22 20.82
C TYR A 252 9.82 15.38 19.85
N GLU A 253 9.79 16.63 20.33
CA GLU A 253 10.15 17.79 19.53
C GLU A 253 11.62 17.72 19.08
N ARG A 254 12.53 17.34 19.98
CA ARG A 254 13.94 17.10 19.64
C ARG A 254 14.08 15.99 18.59
N LYS A 255 13.39 14.86 18.75
CA LYS A 255 13.39 13.76 17.77
C LYS A 255 12.90 14.22 16.39
N ARG A 256 11.85 15.07 16.33
CA ARG A 256 11.34 15.63 15.08
C ARG A 256 12.39 16.50 14.39
N LYS A 257 12.97 17.47 15.11
CA LYS A 257 14.02 18.36 14.59
C LYS A 257 15.23 17.59 14.06
N VAL A 258 15.66 16.56 14.78
CA VAL A 258 16.75 15.68 14.33
C VAL A 258 16.37 14.98 13.02
N LYS A 259 15.15 14.43 12.91
CA LYS A 259 14.68 13.79 11.67
C LYS A 259 14.62 14.75 10.49
N GLU A 260 14.15 15.98 10.69
CA GLU A 260 14.10 17.04 9.68
C GLU A 260 15.52 17.37 9.17
N LEU A 261 16.47 17.63 10.08
CA LEU A 261 17.87 17.92 9.72
C LEU A 261 18.52 16.79 8.90
N PHE A 262 18.24 15.53 9.23
CA PHE A 262 18.75 14.39 8.46
C PHE A 262 18.06 14.21 7.11
N SER A 263 16.78 14.57 6.98
CA SER A 263 16.07 14.55 5.69
C SER A 263 16.70 15.53 4.72
N ASP A 264 16.96 16.76 5.19
CA ASP A 264 17.56 17.83 4.38
C ASP A 264 18.95 17.42 3.85
N LEU A 265 19.77 16.78 4.70
CA LEU A 265 21.09 16.26 4.32
C LEU A 265 21.01 15.18 3.21
N VAL A 266 20.04 14.28 3.30
CA VAL A 266 19.85 13.21 2.30
C VAL A 266 19.35 13.80 0.99
N ASP A 267 18.44 14.77 1.04
CA ASP A 267 17.93 15.44 -0.15
C ASP A 267 19.01 16.29 -0.84
N GLU A 268 19.91 16.95 -0.11
CA GLU A 268 21.08 17.65 -0.67
C GLU A 268 22.09 16.72 -1.38
N THR A 269 22.28 15.50 -0.87
CA THR A 269 23.11 14.50 -1.57
C THR A 269 22.45 13.93 -2.84
N SER A 270 21.12 14.02 -2.94
CA SER A 270 20.37 13.61 -4.13
C SER A 270 20.34 14.68 -5.22
N SER A 271 20.29 15.97 -4.84
CA SER A 271 20.30 17.12 -5.76
C SER A 271 21.68 17.33 -6.41
N THR A 272 22.78 17.10 -5.68
CA THR A 272 24.15 17.18 -6.22
C THR A 272 24.48 16.13 -7.29
N LYS A 273 23.72 15.03 -7.39
CA LYS A 273 23.85 14.04 -8.49
C LYS A 273 23.14 14.47 -9.78
N LYS A 274 22.09 15.30 -9.71
CA LYS A 274 21.41 15.84 -10.91
C LYS A 274 22.28 16.90 -11.61
N ASP A 275 22.99 17.74 -10.85
CA ASP A 275 23.87 18.76 -11.42
C ASP A 275 25.13 18.17 -12.08
N LYS A 276 25.67 17.06 -11.56
CA LYS A 276 26.80 16.36 -12.21
C LYS A 276 26.40 15.67 -13.52
N LYS A 277 25.13 15.26 -13.69
CA LYS A 277 24.65 14.63 -14.93
C LYS A 277 24.44 15.68 -16.05
N GLN A 278 23.85 16.84 -15.72
CA GLN A 278 23.70 17.93 -16.70
C GLN A 278 25.03 18.53 -17.17
N LYS A 279 26.07 18.56 -16.31
CA LYS A 279 27.41 19.04 -16.70
C LYS A 279 28.16 18.06 -17.62
N LYS A 280 27.83 16.76 -17.58
CA LYS A 280 28.43 15.73 -18.45
C LYS A 280 27.80 15.75 -19.85
N ASP A 281 26.49 15.98 -19.95
CA ASP A 281 25.77 16.06 -21.22
C ASP A 281 26.12 17.34 -22.01
N LYS A 282 26.34 18.48 -21.34
CA LYS A 282 26.84 19.70 -22.00
C LYS A 282 28.27 19.58 -22.56
N LYS A 283 29.10 18.69 -22.01
CA LYS A 283 30.48 18.46 -22.49
C LYS A 283 30.53 17.48 -23.67
N ALA A 284 29.54 16.58 -23.79
CA ALA A 284 29.38 15.70 -24.96
C ALA A 284 28.83 16.46 -26.17
N ALA A 285 27.85 17.35 -25.98
CA ALA A 285 27.28 18.17 -27.07
C ALA A 285 28.30 19.12 -27.73
N LYS A 286 29.30 19.60 -26.98
CA LYS A 286 30.34 20.50 -27.51
C LYS A 286 31.42 19.80 -28.34
N LYS A 287 31.51 18.46 -28.29
CA LYS A 287 32.51 17.67 -29.03
C LYS A 287 31.97 17.15 -30.38
N VAL A 288 30.65 17.11 -30.57
CA VAL A 288 30.01 16.63 -31.81
C VAL A 288 29.92 17.74 -32.88
N VAL A 289 29.95 19.02 -32.49
CA VAL A 289 29.79 20.14 -33.43
C VAL A 289 31.10 20.47 -34.18
N SER A 290 32.27 19.98 -33.74
CA SER A 290 33.56 20.30 -34.37
C SER A 290 34.03 19.31 -35.44
N GLU A 291 33.29 18.23 -35.74
CA GLU A 291 33.75 17.17 -36.66
C GLU A 291 32.99 17.06 -37.99
N THR A 292 32.10 18.00 -38.32
CA THR A 292 31.37 17.97 -39.61
C THR A 292 31.35 19.32 -40.31
N THR A 293 32.49 19.74 -40.86
CA THR A 293 32.58 20.64 -42.02
C THR A 293 33.90 20.38 -42.76
N GLU A 294 33.88 19.60 -43.85
CA GLU A 294 34.39 19.96 -45.20
C GLU A 294 34.51 18.76 -46.17
N PRO A 295 34.49 18.99 -47.51
CA PRO A 295 33.82 18.11 -48.46
C PRO A 295 34.73 17.17 -49.28
N LYS A 296 34.10 16.14 -49.84
CA LYS A 296 34.68 15.11 -50.73
C LYS A 296 35.19 15.68 -52.06
N ALA A 297 36.44 15.37 -52.41
CA ALA A 297 36.98 15.45 -53.78
C ALA A 297 37.60 14.11 -54.23
N LYS A 298 37.39 13.81 -55.52
CA LYS A 298 37.66 12.58 -56.29
C LYS A 298 39.14 12.14 -56.34
N LYS A 299 39.39 10.81 -56.41
CA LYS A 299 39.91 10.12 -57.63
C LYS A 299 40.27 8.64 -57.37
N ALA A 300 39.74 7.77 -58.22
CA ALA A 300 40.09 6.36 -58.36
C ALA A 300 41.51 6.18 -58.94
N LYS A 301 42.25 5.19 -58.41
CA LYS A 301 43.59 4.79 -58.87
C LYS A 301 43.51 3.45 -59.61
N LYS A 302 44.17 3.42 -60.77
CA LYS A 302 44.36 2.31 -61.71
C LYS A 302 44.78 0.98 -61.05
N ALA A 303 44.19 -0.09 -61.55
CA ALA A 303 44.68 -1.45 -61.46
C ALA A 303 46.00 -1.64 -62.24
N LYS A 304 46.90 -2.48 -61.72
CA LYS A 304 47.88 -3.21 -62.52
C LYS A 304 48.31 -4.52 -61.83
N LYS A 305 47.93 -5.63 -62.49
CA LYS A 305 48.59 -6.94 -62.67
C LYS A 305 48.95 -7.81 -61.47
N ALA A 306 48.44 -9.05 -61.49
CA ALA A 306 49.25 -10.27 -61.58
C ALA A 306 48.37 -11.47 -62.03
N ASN A 307 48.89 -12.22 -63.03
CA ASN A 307 48.49 -13.54 -63.56
C ASN A 307 47.02 -13.83 -63.88
#